data_AF-A0AA38ZG74-F1
#
_entry.id   AF-A0AA38ZG74-F1
#
_cell.length_a   1.000
_cell.length_b   1.000
_cell.length_c   1.000
_cell.angle_alpha   90.00
_cell.angle_beta   90.00
_cell.angle_gamma   90.00
#
_symmetry.space_group_name_H-M   'P 1'
#
loop_
_entity.id
_entity.type
_entity.pdbx_description
1 polymer ?
#
loop_
_entity_poly.entity_id
_entity_poly.type
_entity_poly.pdbx_seq_one_letter_code
_entity_poly.pdbx_strand_id
1 'polypeptide(L)'
;MSKKRGLSLDEKREKMLEIFYESQNFFLLKELEKLGPKKGVISQSVKDVVQSLVDDDLVAKDKIGTSVYFWSLPSCAGNQLRNVHRKLESDLQSGKKRLSELVDQCDTLKKGREESDEREEALGELKAIELKHKELKDEMGQYADNDPAAFEEMKTAIEVAHAAANRWTDNIFTLRQWCSNNFPEAKEQLEHMYKEVGITDDFDYLELSTVLPGTIGNQMAEGNP
;
A
#
# COMPACT_ATOMS: atom_id res chain seq x y z
N MET A 1 -38.98 7.43 -73.75
CA MET A 1 -39.44 7.30 -72.35
C MET A 1 -38.20 7.10 -71.47
N SER A 2 -37.59 8.18 -70.99
CA SER A 2 -36.38 8.11 -70.17
C SER A 2 -36.68 7.44 -68.83
N LYS A 3 -35.92 6.40 -68.48
CA LYS A 3 -35.96 5.74 -67.17
C LYS A 3 -35.67 6.81 -66.10
N LYS A 4 -36.66 7.13 -65.27
CA LYS A 4 -36.47 8.02 -64.10
C LYS A 4 -35.32 7.45 -63.25
N ARG A 5 -34.32 8.30 -62.96
CA ARG A 5 -33.23 7.98 -62.04
C ARG A 5 -33.83 7.53 -60.69
N GLY A 6 -33.36 6.41 -60.15
CA GLY A 6 -33.78 5.96 -58.81
C GLY A 6 -33.29 6.94 -57.74
N LEU A 7 -34.02 7.06 -56.63
CA LEU A 7 -33.60 7.92 -55.52
C LEU A 7 -32.29 7.41 -54.89
N SER A 8 -31.40 8.33 -54.51
CA SER A 8 -30.20 8.04 -53.72
C SER A 8 -30.57 7.61 -52.30
N LEU A 9 -29.58 7.15 -51.51
CA LEU A 9 -29.81 6.78 -50.12
C LEU A 9 -30.24 7.99 -49.28
N ASP A 10 -29.59 9.14 -49.44
CA ASP A 10 -29.94 10.37 -48.72
C ASP A 10 -31.31 10.90 -49.13
N GLU A 11 -31.64 10.86 -50.43
CA GLU A 11 -32.97 11.24 -50.91
C GLU A 11 -34.06 10.32 -50.32
N LYS A 12 -33.79 9.02 -50.14
CA LYS A 12 -34.71 8.10 -49.45
C LYS A 12 -34.84 8.42 -47.96
N ARG A 13 -33.74 8.77 -47.28
CA ARG A 13 -33.73 9.18 -45.87
C ARG A 13 -34.57 10.43 -45.65
N GLU A 14 -34.41 11.43 -46.50
CA GLU A 14 -35.21 12.66 -46.49
C GLU A 14 -36.70 12.37 -46.71
N LYS A 15 -37.04 11.52 -47.69
CA LYS A 15 -38.44 11.13 -47.93
C LYS A 15 -39.07 10.33 -46.79
N MET A 16 -38.29 9.51 -46.08
CA MET A 16 -38.78 8.84 -44.88
C MET A 16 -38.96 9.82 -43.71
N LEU A 17 -38.06 10.79 -43.53
CA LEU A 17 -38.19 11.85 -42.53
C LEU A 17 -39.41 12.75 -42.77
N GLU A 18 -39.70 13.10 -44.02
CA GLU A 18 -40.90 13.86 -44.39
C GLU A 18 -42.18 13.20 -43.85
N ILE A 19 -42.28 11.86 -43.88
CA ILE A 19 -43.44 11.13 -43.35
C ILE A 19 -43.62 11.43 -41.86
N PHE A 20 -42.53 11.40 -41.09
CA PHE A 20 -42.58 11.70 -39.65
C PHE A 20 -42.92 13.16 -39.37
N TYR A 21 -42.35 14.11 -40.12
CA TYR A 21 -42.56 15.54 -39.89
C TYR A 21 -43.93 16.05 -40.35
N GLU A 22 -44.47 15.53 -41.45
CA GLU A 22 -45.80 15.90 -41.94
C GLU A 22 -46.91 15.34 -41.05
N SER A 23 -46.77 14.08 -40.61
CA SER A 23 -47.79 13.41 -39.80
C SER A 23 -47.68 13.70 -38.31
N GLN A 24 -46.47 14.01 -37.82
CA GLN A 24 -46.15 14.19 -36.40
C GLN A 24 -46.68 13.05 -35.51
N ASN A 25 -46.66 11.82 -36.04
CA ASN A 25 -47.25 10.65 -35.40
C ASN A 25 -46.20 9.54 -35.17
N PHE A 26 -46.60 8.53 -34.40
CA PHE A 26 -45.82 7.34 -34.10
C PHE A 26 -46.19 6.22 -35.08
N PHE A 27 -45.19 5.49 -35.55
CA PHE A 27 -45.38 4.44 -36.55
C PHE A 27 -44.76 3.12 -36.12
N LEU A 28 -45.43 2.04 -36.48
CA LEU A 28 -44.84 0.70 -36.51
C LEU A 28 -44.07 0.51 -37.83
N LEU A 29 -43.09 -0.39 -37.83
CA LEU A 29 -42.32 -0.70 -39.04
C LEU A 29 -43.24 -1.11 -40.23
N LYS A 30 -44.28 -1.91 -39.95
CA LYS A 30 -45.27 -2.34 -40.95
C LYS A 30 -46.08 -1.19 -41.56
N GLU A 31 -46.24 -0.08 -40.83
CA GLU A 31 -46.94 1.11 -41.32
C GLU A 31 -46.01 1.95 -42.19
N LEU A 32 -44.75 2.09 -41.78
CA LEU A 32 -43.71 2.73 -42.59
C LEU A 32 -43.47 1.98 -43.91
N GLU A 33 -43.51 0.64 -43.90
CA GLU A 33 -43.40 -0.18 -45.12
C GLU A 33 -44.56 0.05 -46.10
N LYS A 34 -45.72 0.52 -45.63
CA LYS A 34 -46.88 0.93 -46.46
C LYS A 34 -46.79 2.38 -46.92
N LEU A 35 -46.25 3.28 -46.10
CA LEU A 35 -46.17 4.72 -46.38
C LEU A 35 -44.93 5.09 -47.21
N GLY A 36 -43.80 4.42 -47.00
CA GLY A 36 -42.54 4.65 -47.72
C GLY A 36 -42.67 4.58 -49.24
N PRO A 37 -43.31 3.54 -49.81
CA PRO A 37 -43.56 3.46 -51.26
C PRO A 37 -44.40 4.60 -51.81
N LYS A 38 -45.33 5.17 -51.03
CA LYS A 38 -46.14 6.32 -51.45
C LYS A 38 -45.31 7.60 -51.61
N LYS A 39 -44.18 7.70 -50.91
CA LYS A 39 -43.19 8.79 -51.02
C LYS A 39 -42.03 8.45 -51.98
N GLY A 40 -42.10 7.31 -52.69
CA GLY A 40 -41.12 6.90 -53.69
C GLY A 40 -39.97 6.02 -53.17
N VAL A 41 -39.95 5.67 -51.89
CA VAL A 41 -38.94 4.77 -51.31
C VAL A 41 -39.29 3.32 -51.65
N ILE A 42 -38.33 2.56 -52.18
CA ILE A 42 -38.54 1.16 -52.55
C ILE A 42 -38.87 0.34 -51.30
N SER A 43 -39.96 -0.43 -51.31
CA SER A 43 -40.49 -1.17 -50.15
C SER A 43 -39.42 -2.01 -49.44
N GLN A 44 -38.60 -2.75 -50.19
CA GLN A 44 -37.52 -3.59 -49.65
C GLN A 44 -36.44 -2.79 -48.89
N SER A 45 -36.28 -1.50 -49.22
CA SER A 45 -35.27 -0.62 -48.59
C SER A 45 -35.79 0.19 -47.40
N VAL A 46 -37.10 0.18 -47.13
CA VAL A 46 -37.70 1.03 -46.08
C VAL A 46 -37.10 0.69 -44.71
N LYS A 47 -36.97 -0.60 -44.40
CA LYS A 47 -36.40 -1.05 -43.11
C LYS A 47 -34.97 -0.54 -42.90
N ASP A 48 -34.11 -0.70 -43.90
CA ASP A 48 -32.69 -0.31 -43.80
C ASP A 48 -32.54 1.21 -43.74
N VAL A 49 -33.36 1.95 -44.50
CA VAL A 49 -33.37 3.42 -44.46
C VAL A 49 -33.82 3.93 -43.09
N VAL A 50 -34.91 3.36 -42.53
CA VAL A 50 -35.38 3.72 -41.18
C VAL A 50 -34.33 3.37 -40.13
N GLN A 51 -33.67 2.21 -40.24
CA GLN A 51 -32.60 1.86 -39.31
C GLN A 51 -31.44 2.85 -39.39
N SER A 52 -31.01 3.26 -40.59
CA SER A 52 -29.95 4.26 -40.77
C SER A 52 -30.32 5.63 -40.20
N LEU A 53 -31.61 6.00 -40.21
CA LEU A 53 -32.11 7.23 -39.58
C LEU A 53 -32.09 7.14 -38.06
N VAL A 54 -32.36 5.96 -37.51
CA VAL A 54 -32.26 5.70 -36.08
C VAL A 54 -30.80 5.69 -35.62
N ASP A 55 -29.91 5.08 -36.39
CA ASP A 55 -28.49 4.98 -36.02
C ASP A 55 -27.80 6.36 -35.95
N ASP A 56 -28.30 7.34 -36.72
CA ASP A 56 -27.85 8.73 -36.70
C ASP A 56 -28.72 9.64 -35.80
N ASP A 57 -29.53 9.06 -34.91
CA ASP A 57 -30.43 9.77 -33.97
C ASP A 57 -31.47 10.72 -34.62
N LEU A 58 -31.73 10.59 -35.91
CA LEU A 58 -32.72 11.40 -36.63
C LEU A 58 -34.16 10.89 -36.45
N VAL A 59 -34.31 9.60 -36.12
CA VAL A 59 -35.59 8.96 -35.77
C VAL A 59 -35.42 8.26 -34.44
N ALA A 60 -36.30 8.57 -33.48
CA ALA A 60 -36.35 7.85 -32.22
C ALA A 60 -37.02 6.50 -32.41
N LYS A 61 -36.50 5.46 -31.74
CA LYS A 61 -37.14 4.15 -31.60
C LYS A 61 -37.33 3.81 -30.13
N ASP A 62 -38.46 3.21 -29.80
CA ASP A 62 -38.67 2.61 -28.48
C ASP A 62 -39.60 1.41 -28.55
N LYS A 63 -39.41 0.46 -27.64
CA LYS A 63 -40.19 -0.76 -27.56
C LYS A 63 -41.19 -0.64 -26.41
N ILE A 64 -42.47 -0.58 -26.75
CA ILE A 64 -43.57 -0.49 -25.79
C ILE A 64 -44.36 -1.81 -25.90
N GLY A 65 -44.27 -2.62 -24.84
CA GLY A 65 -44.84 -3.98 -24.83
C GLY A 65 -44.19 -4.89 -25.88
N THR A 66 -45.01 -5.44 -26.77
CA THR A 66 -44.55 -6.32 -27.86
C THR A 66 -44.17 -5.57 -29.14
N SER A 67 -44.40 -4.25 -29.20
CA SER A 67 -44.30 -3.45 -30.43
C SER A 67 -43.16 -2.44 -30.36
N VAL A 68 -42.51 -2.20 -31.49
CA VAL A 68 -41.47 -1.15 -31.63
C VAL A 68 -42.06 0.01 -32.40
N TYR A 69 -42.01 1.19 -31.80
CA TYR A 69 -42.50 2.45 -32.35
C TYR A 69 -41.34 3.30 -32.82
N PHE A 70 -41.55 3.98 -33.94
CA PHE A 70 -40.62 4.92 -34.55
C PHE A 70 -41.30 6.29 -34.68
N TRP A 71 -40.59 7.36 -34.34
CA TRP A 71 -41.10 8.71 -34.49
C TRP A 71 -39.96 9.72 -34.66
N SER A 72 -40.27 10.85 -35.29
CA SER A 72 -39.38 12.00 -35.31
C SER A 72 -40.21 13.27 -35.32
N LEU A 73 -39.88 14.20 -34.41
CA LEU A 73 -40.55 15.50 -34.32
C LEU A 73 -39.61 16.58 -34.87
N PRO A 74 -40.12 17.61 -35.56
CA PRO A 74 -39.29 18.70 -36.07
C PRO A 74 -38.45 19.39 -34.99
N SER A 75 -38.90 19.37 -33.73
CA SER A 75 -38.21 19.95 -32.58
C SER A 75 -37.10 19.06 -31.98
N CYS A 76 -37.02 17.78 -32.38
CA CYS A 76 -36.16 16.79 -31.73
C CYS A 76 -34.67 17.14 -31.87
N ALA A 77 -34.21 17.43 -33.09
CA ALA A 77 -32.82 17.82 -33.35
C ALA A 77 -32.40 19.08 -32.59
N GLY A 78 -33.25 20.11 -32.59
CA GLY A 78 -32.99 21.36 -31.86
C GLY A 78 -32.96 21.17 -30.34
N ASN A 79 -33.84 20.32 -29.80
CA ASN A 79 -33.88 20.03 -28.37
C ASN A 79 -32.67 19.17 -27.93
N GLN A 80 -32.26 18.21 -28.75
CA GLN A 80 -31.05 17.42 -28.51
C GLN A 80 -29.81 18.31 -28.47
N LEU A 81 -29.65 19.19 -29.45
CA LEU A 81 -28.55 20.15 -29.47
C LEU A 81 -28.53 21.05 -28.23
N ARG A 82 -29.69 21.60 -27.83
CA ARG A 82 -29.82 22.40 -26.60
C ARG A 82 -29.48 21.61 -25.34
N ASN A 83 -29.89 20.35 -25.25
CA ASN A 83 -29.60 19.50 -24.10
C ASN A 83 -28.10 19.20 -24.00
N VAL A 84 -27.46 18.88 -25.13
CA VAL A 84 -26.01 18.66 -25.20
C VAL A 84 -25.26 19.92 -24.84
N HIS A 85 -25.65 21.08 -25.40
CA HIS A 85 -25.06 22.37 -25.07
C HIS A 85 -25.15 22.66 -23.57
N ARG A 86 -26.35 22.55 -22.97
CA ARG A 86 -26.56 22.78 -21.55
C ARG A 86 -25.72 21.84 -20.67
N LYS A 87 -25.59 20.57 -21.07
CA LYS A 87 -24.76 19.59 -20.35
C LYS A 87 -23.29 19.99 -20.42
N LEU A 88 -22.77 20.25 -21.62
CA LEU A 88 -21.37 20.67 -21.80
C LEU A 88 -21.06 21.97 -21.06
N GLU A 89 -21.99 22.91 -21.04
CA GLU A 89 -21.83 24.17 -20.32
C GLU A 89 -21.81 23.97 -18.79
N SER A 90 -22.68 23.09 -18.26
CA SER A 90 -22.65 22.68 -16.86
C SER A 90 -21.33 21.97 -16.50
N ASP A 91 -20.87 21.05 -17.35
CA ASP A 91 -19.62 20.32 -17.14
C ASP A 91 -18.43 21.29 -17.14
N LEU A 92 -18.40 22.23 -18.08
CA LEU A 92 -17.38 23.28 -18.18
C LEU A 92 -17.37 24.19 -16.94
N GLN A 93 -18.54 24.62 -16.45
CA GLN A 93 -18.64 25.41 -15.23
C GLN A 93 -18.12 24.62 -14.01
N SER A 94 -18.50 23.35 -13.89
CA SER A 94 -18.02 22.49 -12.80
C SER A 94 -16.50 22.28 -12.85
N GLY A 95 -15.94 22.09 -14.05
CA GLY A 95 -14.51 21.95 -14.27
C GLY A 95 -13.74 23.22 -13.94
N LYS A 96 -14.25 24.39 -14.35
CA LYS A 96 -13.66 25.69 -13.97
C LYS A 96 -13.66 25.91 -12.47
N LYS A 97 -14.77 25.59 -11.79
CA LYS A 97 -14.87 25.69 -10.34
C LYS A 97 -13.82 24.80 -9.65
N ARG A 98 -13.74 23.53 -10.06
CA ARG A 98 -12.77 22.58 -9.51
C ARG A 98 -11.33 23.00 -9.77
N LEU A 99 -11.04 23.56 -10.95
CA LEU A 99 -9.73 24.10 -11.26
C LEU A 99 -9.37 25.25 -10.30
N SER A 100 -10.27 26.20 -10.10
CA SER A 100 -10.06 27.30 -9.14
C SER A 100 -9.78 26.78 -7.74
N GLU A 101 -10.60 25.85 -7.24
CA GLU A 101 -10.41 25.25 -5.91
C GLU A 101 -9.06 24.53 -5.78
N LEU A 102 -8.62 23.82 -6.82
CA LEU A 102 -7.32 23.14 -6.83
C LEU A 102 -6.15 24.13 -6.88
N VAL A 103 -6.27 25.23 -7.62
CA VAL A 103 -5.26 26.28 -7.65
C VAL A 103 -5.12 26.92 -6.26
N ASP A 104 -6.24 27.26 -5.61
CA ASP A 104 -6.25 27.83 -4.26
C ASP A 104 -5.63 26.87 -3.22
N GLN A 105 -5.90 25.57 -3.35
CA GLN A 105 -5.29 24.53 -2.51
C GLN A 105 -3.78 24.43 -2.75
N CYS A 106 -3.33 24.42 -4.00
CA CYS A 106 -1.91 24.42 -4.35
C CYS A 106 -1.20 25.64 -3.76
N ASP A 107 -1.78 26.83 -3.89
CA ASP A 107 -1.19 28.06 -3.38
C ASP A 107 -1.17 28.09 -1.84
N THR A 108 -2.19 27.52 -1.19
CA THR A 108 -2.22 27.37 0.26
C THR A 108 -1.14 26.38 0.74
N LEU A 109 -0.92 25.27 0.05
CA LEU A 109 0.11 24.27 0.38
C LEU A 109 1.53 24.74 0.09
N LYS A 110 1.70 25.63 -0.90
CA LYS A 110 2.99 26.24 -1.22
C LYS A 110 3.48 27.20 -0.15
N LYS A 111 2.56 27.85 0.60
CA LYS A 111 2.93 28.73 1.71
C LYS A 111 3.70 27.95 2.78
N GLY A 112 4.92 28.34 3.08
CA GLY A 112 5.84 27.66 4.00
C GLY A 112 6.52 26.41 3.41
N ARG A 113 6.32 26.12 2.12
CA ARG A 113 7.00 25.07 1.35
C ARG A 113 7.56 25.62 0.05
N GLU A 114 7.89 26.91 0.05
CA GLU A 114 8.45 27.58 -1.10
C GLU A 114 9.74 26.87 -1.51
N GLU A 115 9.94 26.72 -2.82
CA GLU A 115 11.20 26.21 -3.36
C GLU A 115 12.27 27.28 -3.10
N SER A 116 13.18 26.97 -2.18
CA SER A 116 14.35 27.77 -1.86
C SER A 116 15.56 26.85 -1.68
N ASP A 117 16.75 27.37 -1.94
CA ASP A 117 18.00 26.65 -1.75
C ASP A 117 18.14 26.19 -0.29
N GLU A 118 17.72 27.03 0.67
CA GLU A 118 17.67 26.72 2.11
C GLU A 118 16.80 25.50 2.42
N ARG A 119 15.64 25.36 1.74
CA ARG A 119 14.75 24.21 1.93
C ARG A 119 15.35 22.94 1.33
N GLU A 120 15.99 23.04 0.18
CA GLU A 120 16.66 21.90 -0.45
C GLU A 120 17.82 21.40 0.43
N GLU A 121 18.64 22.31 0.96
CA GLU A 121 19.72 22.00 1.89
C GLU A 121 19.18 21.35 3.17
N ALA A 122 18.17 21.94 3.82
CA ALA A 122 17.57 21.38 5.04
C ALA A 122 16.95 19.98 4.81
N LEU A 123 16.35 19.74 3.64
CA LEU A 123 15.84 18.40 3.28
C LEU A 123 16.98 17.40 3.02
N GLY A 124 18.10 17.87 2.48
CA GLY A 124 19.32 17.08 2.33
C GLY A 124 19.92 16.69 3.69
N GLU A 125 20.07 17.66 4.59
CA GLU A 125 20.55 17.46 5.95
C GLU A 125 19.66 16.51 6.74
N LEU A 126 18.33 16.68 6.67
CA LEU A 126 17.37 15.80 7.33
C LEU A 126 17.57 14.34 6.90
N LYS A 127 17.70 14.09 5.59
CA LYS A 127 17.96 12.73 5.07
C LYS A 127 19.28 12.16 5.56
N ALA A 128 20.33 12.98 5.61
CA ALA A 128 21.63 12.55 6.11
C ALA A 128 21.57 12.19 7.61
N ILE A 129 20.87 13.00 8.41
CA ILE A 129 20.67 12.76 9.85
C ILE A 129 19.81 11.51 10.07
N GLU A 130 18.74 11.32 9.32
CA GLU A 130 17.88 10.13 9.42
C GLU A 130 18.65 8.85 9.10
N LEU A 131 19.51 8.88 8.08
CA LEU A 131 20.39 7.76 7.74
C LEU A 131 21.36 7.47 8.88
N LYS A 132 22.07 8.49 9.37
CA LYS A 132 23.03 8.34 10.47
C LYS A 132 22.36 7.86 11.76
N HIS A 133 21.17 8.36 12.07
CA HIS A 133 20.40 7.91 13.22
C HIS A 133 20.02 6.42 13.10
N LYS A 134 19.63 5.98 11.89
CA LYS A 134 19.35 4.56 11.64
C LYS A 134 20.60 3.71 11.83
N GLU A 135 21.73 4.11 11.26
CA GLU A 135 23.01 3.40 11.40
C GLU A 135 23.41 3.26 12.87
N LEU A 136 23.38 4.36 13.62
CA LEU A 136 23.70 4.36 15.06
C LEU A 136 22.71 3.49 15.85
N LYS A 137 21.44 3.50 15.50
CA LYS A 137 20.43 2.67 16.15
C LYS A 137 20.67 1.18 15.89
N ASP A 138 21.01 0.82 14.65
CA ASP A 138 21.35 -0.55 14.28
C ASP A 138 22.66 -1.00 14.97
N GLU A 139 23.65 -0.11 15.07
CA GLU A 139 24.88 -0.33 15.84
C GLU A 139 24.61 -0.53 17.33
N MET A 140 23.82 0.33 17.97
CA MET A 140 23.40 0.16 19.36
C MET A 140 22.69 -1.18 19.60
N GLY A 141 21.91 -1.65 18.64
CA GLY A 141 21.26 -2.96 18.69
C GLY A 141 22.25 -4.12 18.79
N GLN A 142 23.44 -4.00 18.20
CA GLN A 142 24.50 -5.03 18.30
C GLN A 142 25.07 -5.14 19.72
N TYR A 143 24.96 -4.08 20.52
CA TYR A 143 25.45 -4.04 21.89
C TYR A 143 24.34 -4.20 22.93
N ALA A 144 23.12 -4.59 22.52
CA ALA A 144 21.99 -4.73 23.43
C ALA A 144 22.26 -5.75 24.56
N ASP A 145 23.03 -6.80 24.28
CA ASP A 145 23.40 -7.83 25.26
C ASP A 145 24.57 -7.39 26.18
N ASN A 146 25.25 -6.28 25.86
CA ASN A 146 26.36 -5.73 26.64
C ASN A 146 25.90 -4.62 27.60
N ASP A 147 24.75 -4.81 28.25
CA ASP A 147 24.26 -3.88 29.26
C ASP A 147 25.23 -3.84 30.45
N PRO A 148 25.80 -2.66 30.78
CA PRO A 148 26.66 -2.52 31.96
C PRO A 148 25.99 -2.99 33.25
N ALA A 149 24.67 -2.82 33.37
CA ALA A 149 23.93 -3.30 34.54
C ALA A 149 23.93 -4.84 34.62
N ALA A 150 23.69 -5.53 33.51
CA ALA A 150 23.75 -6.98 33.44
C ALA A 150 25.18 -7.51 33.71
N PHE A 151 26.20 -6.81 33.24
CA PHE A 151 27.61 -7.17 33.50
C PHE A 151 27.98 -7.04 34.98
N GLU A 152 27.58 -5.95 35.65
CA GLU A 152 27.82 -5.78 37.09
C GLU A 152 27.01 -6.78 37.94
N GLU A 153 25.79 -7.12 37.52
CA GLU A 153 25.01 -8.19 38.15
C GLU A 153 25.72 -9.55 38.03
N MET A 154 26.26 -9.86 36.84
CA MET A 154 27.02 -11.09 36.61
C MET A 154 28.29 -11.15 37.48
N LYS A 155 29.04 -10.04 37.62
CA LYS A 155 30.20 -9.99 38.53
C LYS A 155 29.80 -10.28 39.98
N THR A 156 28.75 -9.64 40.45
CA THR A 156 28.25 -9.83 41.82
C THR A 156 27.82 -11.28 42.04
N ALA A 157 27.14 -11.89 41.06
CA ALA A 157 26.75 -13.30 41.11
C ALA A 157 27.96 -14.26 41.15
N ILE A 158 29.03 -13.95 40.40
CA ILE A 158 30.29 -14.72 40.43
C ILE A 158 30.94 -14.64 41.82
N GLU A 159 31.01 -13.46 42.43
CA GLU A 159 31.56 -13.30 43.79
C GLU A 159 30.79 -14.14 44.82
N VAL A 160 29.46 -14.12 44.75
CA VAL A 160 28.60 -14.92 45.64
C VAL A 160 28.79 -16.41 45.41
N ALA A 161 28.82 -16.85 44.14
CA ALA A 161 29.02 -18.25 43.79
C ALA A 161 30.40 -18.77 44.21
N HIS A 162 31.44 -17.95 44.04
CA HIS A 162 32.81 -18.25 44.45
C HIS A 162 32.92 -18.41 45.97
N ALA A 163 32.41 -17.44 46.73
CA ALA A 163 32.39 -17.52 48.19
C ALA A 163 31.59 -18.75 48.68
N ALA A 164 30.46 -19.06 48.03
CA ALA A 164 29.66 -20.22 48.35
C ALA A 164 30.39 -21.54 48.05
N ALA A 165 31.09 -21.64 46.92
CA ALA A 165 31.87 -22.82 46.55
C ALA A 165 32.99 -23.07 47.56
N ASN A 166 33.78 -22.04 47.90
CA ASN A 166 34.87 -22.16 48.88
C ASN A 166 34.35 -22.48 50.29
N ARG A 167 33.18 -21.97 50.68
CA ARG A 167 32.53 -22.38 51.93
C ARG A 167 32.14 -23.86 51.93
N TRP A 168 31.70 -24.41 50.80
CA TRP A 168 31.43 -25.86 50.70
C TRP A 168 32.73 -26.67 50.70
N THR A 169 33.81 -26.16 50.11
CA THR A 169 35.16 -26.73 50.24
C THR A 169 35.60 -26.80 51.71
N ASP A 170 35.42 -25.73 52.49
CA ASP A 170 35.67 -25.72 53.93
C ASP A 170 34.88 -26.81 54.66
N ASN A 171 33.59 -26.92 54.35
CA ASN A 171 32.71 -27.92 54.96
C ASN A 171 33.17 -29.35 54.64
N ILE A 172 33.58 -29.62 53.39
CA ILE A 172 34.08 -30.93 52.95
C ILE A 172 35.36 -31.28 53.72
N PHE A 173 36.33 -30.36 53.81
CA PHE A 173 37.57 -30.57 54.56
C PHE A 173 37.33 -30.74 56.06
N THR A 174 36.42 -29.96 56.63
CA THR A 174 36.02 -30.07 58.04
C THR A 174 35.40 -31.44 58.32
N LEU A 175 34.50 -31.92 57.47
CA LEU A 175 33.91 -33.25 57.59
C LEU A 175 34.96 -34.36 57.45
N ARG A 176 35.87 -34.23 56.49
CA ARG A 176 36.99 -35.17 56.28
C ARG A 176 37.86 -35.28 57.53
N GLN A 177 38.22 -34.14 58.13
CA GLN A 177 39.02 -34.07 59.35
C GLN A 177 38.26 -34.62 60.56
N TRP A 178 37.00 -34.21 60.75
CA TRP A 178 36.19 -34.64 61.89
C TRP A 178 35.90 -36.15 61.85
N CYS A 179 35.54 -36.70 60.68
CA CYS A 179 35.32 -38.14 60.52
C CYS A 179 36.61 -38.92 60.83
N SER A 180 37.76 -38.48 60.30
CA SER A 180 39.06 -39.11 60.56
C SER A 180 39.43 -39.12 62.05
N ASN A 181 39.06 -38.07 62.80
CA ASN A 181 39.40 -37.94 64.22
C ASN A 181 38.46 -38.72 65.15
N ASN A 182 37.16 -38.79 64.83
CA ASN A 182 36.14 -39.38 65.71
C ASN A 182 35.78 -40.82 65.34
N PHE A 183 35.93 -41.21 64.06
CA PHE A 183 35.58 -42.53 63.54
C PHE A 183 36.69 -43.07 62.61
N PRO A 184 37.83 -43.52 63.17
CA PRO A 184 38.96 -44.00 62.36
C PRO A 184 38.59 -45.14 61.40
N GLU A 185 37.66 -45.99 61.79
CA GLU A 185 37.15 -47.13 61.01
C GLU A 185 36.34 -46.69 59.77
N ALA A 186 35.73 -45.50 59.80
CA ALA A 186 34.93 -44.96 58.70
C ALA A 186 35.75 -44.11 57.71
N LYS A 187 37.01 -43.84 58.01
CA LYS A 187 37.89 -42.98 57.21
C LYS A 187 38.04 -43.50 55.78
N GLU A 188 38.41 -44.77 55.60
CA GLU A 188 38.62 -45.35 54.26
C GLU A 188 37.33 -45.38 53.43
N GLN A 189 36.18 -45.60 54.08
CA GLN A 189 34.87 -45.58 53.41
C GLN A 189 34.50 -44.17 52.93
N LEU A 190 34.77 -43.14 53.74
CA LEU A 190 34.54 -41.75 53.35
C LEU A 190 35.44 -41.32 52.18
N GLU A 191 36.72 -41.68 52.22
CA GLU A 191 37.67 -41.41 51.13
C GLU A 191 37.26 -42.09 49.83
N HIS A 192 36.81 -43.35 49.90
CA HIS A 192 36.29 -44.06 48.73
C HIS A 192 35.07 -43.35 48.14
N MET A 193 34.10 -42.98 48.99
CA MET A 193 32.90 -42.26 48.57
C MET A 193 33.26 -40.92 47.91
N TYR A 194 34.18 -40.15 48.51
CA TYR A 194 34.65 -38.88 47.94
C TYR A 194 35.29 -39.07 46.56
N LYS A 195 36.13 -40.09 46.38
CA LYS A 195 36.70 -40.41 45.06
C LYS A 195 35.64 -40.82 44.04
N GLU A 196 34.63 -41.60 44.44
CA GLU A 196 33.52 -41.99 43.56
C GLU A 196 32.70 -40.78 43.07
N VAL A 197 32.48 -39.78 43.94
CA VAL A 197 31.76 -38.55 43.57
C VAL A 197 32.66 -37.48 42.92
N GLY A 198 33.93 -37.78 42.68
CA GLY A 198 34.87 -36.90 41.98
C GLY A 198 35.61 -35.90 42.85
N ILE A 199 35.61 -36.05 44.18
CA ILE A 199 36.46 -35.30 45.10
C ILE A 199 37.80 -36.03 45.18
N THR A 200 38.73 -35.62 44.34
CA THR A 200 40.07 -36.20 44.18
C THR A 200 41.11 -35.48 45.05
N ASP A 201 42.35 -35.98 45.08
CA ASP A 201 43.42 -35.45 45.94
C ASP A 201 43.90 -34.04 45.52
N ASP A 202 43.53 -33.59 44.32
CA ASP A 202 43.73 -32.24 43.77
C ASP A 202 42.54 -31.29 43.98
N PHE A 203 41.49 -31.73 44.69
CA PHE A 203 40.38 -30.86 45.08
C PHE A 203 40.85 -29.81 46.09
N ASP A 204 40.75 -28.53 45.71
CA ASP A 204 41.18 -27.39 46.52
C ASP A 204 40.23 -26.20 46.34
N TYR A 205 40.50 -25.10 47.04
CA TYR A 205 39.77 -23.84 46.89
C TYR A 205 39.84 -23.33 45.45
N LEU A 206 38.73 -22.77 44.99
CA LEU A 206 38.72 -22.04 43.74
C LEU A 206 39.47 -20.72 43.94
N GLU A 207 40.49 -20.46 43.13
CA GLU A 207 41.13 -19.16 43.06
C GLU A 207 40.36 -18.25 42.09
N LEU A 208 40.11 -17.00 42.48
CA LEU A 208 39.57 -16.02 41.55
C LEU A 208 40.68 -15.63 40.57
N SER A 209 40.58 -16.06 39.31
CA SER A 209 41.54 -15.64 38.29
C SER A 209 41.44 -14.12 38.11
N THR A 210 42.53 -13.40 38.38
CA THR A 210 42.63 -11.94 38.29
C THR A 210 42.71 -11.40 36.86
N VAL A 211 42.25 -12.17 35.86
CA VAL A 211 42.17 -11.66 34.50
C VAL A 211 40.95 -10.76 34.39
N LEU A 212 41.13 -9.51 34.81
CA LEU A 212 40.27 -8.40 34.43
C LEU A 212 40.13 -8.39 32.91
N PRO A 213 38.91 -8.53 32.35
CA PRO A 213 38.70 -8.23 30.95
C PRO A 213 38.80 -6.70 30.81
N GLY A 214 39.89 -6.19 30.23
CA GLY A 214 39.92 -4.85 29.64
C GLY A 214 40.71 -3.77 30.38
N THR A 215 42.03 -3.92 30.48
CA THR A 215 42.93 -2.75 30.37
C THR A 215 43.47 -2.66 28.94
N ILE A 216 42.59 -2.69 27.93
CA ILE A 216 42.94 -2.13 26.62
C ILE A 216 42.71 -0.64 26.77
N GLY A 217 43.78 0.05 27.16
CA GLY A 217 43.76 1.48 27.40
C GLY A 217 43.17 2.23 26.21
N ASN A 218 42.42 3.28 26.54
CA ASN A 218 42.32 4.49 25.74
C ASN A 218 43.69 4.84 25.15
N GLN A 219 43.97 4.37 23.94
CA GLN A 219 44.77 5.14 22.99
C GLN A 219 43.77 5.92 22.16
N MET A 220 43.25 6.99 22.76
CA MET A 220 42.79 8.12 21.98
C MET A 220 43.95 8.49 21.06
N ALA A 221 43.71 8.43 19.77
CA ALA A 221 44.59 9.02 18.78
C ALA A 221 44.65 10.53 19.04
N GLU A 222 45.67 10.97 19.77
CA GLU A 222 46.20 12.33 19.65
C GLU A 222 46.85 12.43 18.27
N GLY A 223 46.03 12.64 17.24
CA GLY A 223 46.46 13.22 15.98
C GLY A 223 46.21 14.72 16.04
N ASN A 224 47.25 15.50 16.33
CA ASN A 224 47.31 16.93 16.05
C ASN A 224 48.78 17.28 15.74
N PRO A 225 49.11 18.33 14.96
CA PRO A 225 48.27 19.40 14.42
C PRO A 225 48.01 19.36 12.90
#